data_AF-A0A804U9A4-F1
#
_entry.id   AF-A0A804U9A4-F1
#
_cell.length_a   1.000
_cell.length_b   1.000
_cell.length_c   1.000
_cell.angle_alpha   90.00
_cell.angle_beta   90.00
_cell.angle_gamma   90.00
#
_symmetry.space_group_name_H-M   'P 1'
#
loop_
_entity.id
_entity.type
_entity.pdbx_description
1 polymer ?
#
loop_
_entity_poly.entity_id
_entity_poly.type
_entity_poly.pdbx_seq_one_letter_code
_entity_poly.pdbx_strand_id
1 'polypeptide(L)'
;MVREEITGSTQTLEWKCVESRVDSKRLYYGRFILSPLRKGQADTVGIALRRALLGEIEGTCITRAKFGNVPHEYSTIVGIEESIQEILLNLKEIVLRSNLYGVRDASICVKGPRYITAQDIILPPSVEIVDTTQPIANLREPVDFCIELQIKR
;
A
#
# COMPACT_ATOMS: atom_id res chain seq x y z
N MET A 1 -53.50 22.60 -14.37
CA MET A 1 -52.93 21.24 -14.40
C MET A 1 -52.23 21.06 -15.74
N VAL A 2 -51.00 21.57 -15.86
CA VAL A 2 -50.15 21.32 -17.03
C VAL A 2 -49.36 20.07 -16.68
N ARG A 3 -49.71 18.93 -17.30
CA ARG A 3 -48.87 17.74 -17.28
C ARG A 3 -47.70 18.05 -18.21
N GLU A 4 -46.55 18.38 -17.64
CA GLU A 4 -45.30 18.35 -18.38
C GLU A 4 -45.06 16.88 -18.78
N GLU A 5 -45.29 16.61 -20.06
CA GLU A 5 -44.85 15.38 -20.70
C GLU A 5 -43.32 15.37 -20.65
N ILE A 6 -42.78 14.67 -19.65
CA ILE A 6 -41.37 14.31 -19.61
C ILE A 6 -41.19 13.34 -20.78
N THR A 7 -40.85 13.90 -21.94
CA THR A 7 -40.40 13.19 -23.13
C THR A 7 -39.18 12.41 -22.69
N GLY A 8 -39.40 11.13 -22.38
CA GLY A 8 -38.39 10.21 -21.90
C GLY A 8 -37.37 9.97 -22.99
N SER A 9 -36.39 10.86 -23.10
CA SER A 9 -35.12 10.60 -23.74
C SER A 9 -34.51 9.40 -23.01
N THR A 10 -34.74 8.20 -23.54
CA THR A 10 -34.10 6.97 -23.08
C THR A 10 -32.64 7.02 -23.54
N GLN A 11 -31.86 7.93 -22.95
CA GLN A 11 -30.41 7.89 -23.08
C GLN A 11 -29.93 6.65 -22.32
N THR A 12 -29.30 5.75 -23.07
CA THR A 12 -28.65 4.56 -22.55
C THR A 12 -27.57 4.98 -21.54
N LEU A 13 -27.48 4.28 -20.41
CA LEU A 13 -26.40 4.49 -19.45
C LEU A 13 -25.07 4.13 -20.11
N GLU A 14 -24.14 5.08 -20.12
CA GLU A 14 -22.79 4.89 -20.63
C GLU A 14 -21.78 5.02 -19.49
N TRP A 15 -20.82 4.10 -19.46
CA TRP A 15 -19.62 4.22 -18.64
C TRP A 15 -18.41 4.32 -19.56
N LYS A 16 -17.50 5.25 -19.29
CA LYS A 16 -16.31 5.49 -20.10
C LYS A 16 -15.10 5.66 -19.21
N CYS A 17 -14.00 4.99 -19.56
CA CYS A 17 -12.69 5.32 -19.03
C CYS A 17 -12.24 6.64 -19.67
N VAL A 18 -12.05 7.66 -18.86
CA VAL A 18 -11.53 8.97 -19.31
C VAL A 18 -10.02 8.94 -19.36
N GLU A 19 -9.42 8.31 -18.35
CA GLU A 19 -7.98 8.26 -18.20
C GLU A 19 -7.61 7.04 -17.37
N SER A 20 -6.56 6.34 -17.79
CA SER A 20 -5.89 5.34 -16.99
C SER A 20 -4.40 5.45 -17.25
N ARG A 21 -3.61 5.51 -16.19
CA ARG A 21 -2.15 5.64 -16.28
C ARG A 21 -1.47 4.99 -15.09
N VAL A 22 -0.20 4.65 -15.29
CA VAL A 22 0.68 4.15 -14.23
C VAL A 22 1.60 5.31 -13.86
N ASP A 23 1.40 5.88 -12.68
CA ASP A 23 2.18 7.03 -12.20
C ASP A 23 3.52 6.57 -11.63
N SER A 24 3.54 5.41 -10.97
CA SER A 24 4.75 4.78 -10.46
C SER A 24 4.55 3.27 -10.34
N LYS A 25 5.59 2.53 -9.96
CA LYS A 25 5.49 1.08 -9.69
C LYS A 25 4.39 0.71 -8.68
N ARG A 26 4.01 1.67 -7.81
CA ARG A 26 3.06 1.48 -6.71
C ARG A 26 1.72 2.20 -6.93
N LEU A 27 1.67 3.18 -7.82
CA LEU A 27 0.53 4.07 -7.99
C LEU A 27 -0.10 3.92 -9.38
N TYR A 28 -1.30 3.37 -9.39
CA TYR A 28 -2.14 3.23 -10.58
C TYR A 28 -3.29 4.23 -10.47
N TYR A 29 -3.46 5.06 -11.50
CA TYR A 29 -4.54 6.05 -11.55
C TYR A 29 -5.58 5.64 -12.59
N GLY A 30 -6.86 5.79 -12.24
CA GLY A 30 -7.99 5.54 -13.12
C GLY A 30 -9.10 6.55 -12.87
N ARG A 31 -9.63 7.12 -13.95
CA ARG A 31 -10.76 8.06 -13.93
C ARG A 31 -11.83 7.60 -14.89
N PHE A 32 -13.03 7.42 -14.37
CA PHE A 32 -14.19 6.91 -15.10
C PHE A 32 -15.35 7.89 -14.99
N ILE A 33 -16.17 7.96 -16.04
CA ILE A 33 -17.43 8.72 -16.06
C ILE A 33 -18.57 7.74 -16.27
N LEU A 34 -19.63 7.89 -15.48
CA LEU A 34 -20.90 7.20 -15.63
C LEU A 34 -22.01 8.24 -15.85
N SER A 35 -22.68 8.18 -17.00
CA SER A 35 -23.71 9.15 -17.38
C SER A 35 -24.65 8.62 -18.48
N PRO A 36 -25.90 9.11 -18.58
CA PRO A 36 -26.55 10.07 -17.68
C PRO A 36 -27.16 9.39 -16.45
N LEU A 37 -27.09 10.06 -15.31
CA LEU A 37 -27.73 9.61 -14.07
C LEU A 37 -28.85 10.57 -13.70
N ARG A 38 -29.96 10.04 -13.16
CA ARG A 38 -31.02 10.87 -12.58
C ARG A 38 -30.50 11.55 -11.31
N LYS A 39 -31.10 12.69 -10.95
CA LYS A 39 -30.78 13.39 -9.69
C LYS A 39 -30.84 12.43 -8.50
N GLY A 40 -29.77 12.40 -7.69
CA GLY A 40 -29.62 11.52 -6.53
C GLY A 40 -29.09 10.10 -6.81
N GLN A 41 -29.14 9.62 -8.06
CA GLN A 41 -28.56 8.31 -8.40
C GLN A 41 -27.03 8.31 -8.30
N ALA A 42 -26.39 9.42 -8.67
CA ALA A 42 -24.93 9.56 -8.57
C ALA A 42 -24.42 9.37 -7.14
N ASP A 43 -25.10 9.96 -6.14
CA ASP A 43 -24.72 9.82 -4.74
C ASP A 43 -24.85 8.37 -4.28
N THR A 44 -25.97 7.72 -4.64
CA THR A 44 -26.23 6.32 -4.29
C THR A 44 -25.16 5.39 -4.86
N VAL A 45 -24.88 5.53 -6.17
CA VAL A 45 -23.88 4.71 -6.85
C VAL A 45 -22.47 5.02 -6.35
N GLY A 46 -22.13 6.30 -6.15
CA GLY A 46 -20.82 6.71 -5.66
C GLY A 46 -20.52 6.19 -4.25
N ILE A 47 -21.51 6.25 -3.35
CA ILE A 47 -21.38 5.70 -1.98
C ILE A 47 -21.21 4.18 -2.03
N ALA A 48 -22.03 3.48 -2.83
CA ALA A 48 -21.93 2.04 -2.98
C ALA A 48 -20.57 1.62 -3.55
N LEU A 49 -20.10 2.28 -4.61
CA LEU A 49 -18.79 2.03 -5.21
C LEU A 49 -17.65 2.31 -4.24
N ARG A 50 -17.68 3.43 -3.51
CA ARG A 50 -16.65 3.74 -2.50
C ARG A 50 -16.58 2.65 -1.43
N ARG A 51 -17.74 2.16 -0.95
CA ARG A 51 -17.80 1.10 0.07
C ARG A 51 -17.28 -0.22 -0.47
N ALA A 52 -17.69 -0.61 -1.68
CA ALA A 52 -17.23 -1.82 -2.33
C ALA A 52 -15.71 -1.76 -2.56
N LEU A 53 -15.22 -0.68 -3.19
CA LEU A 53 -13.79 -0.53 -3.46
C LEU A 53 -12.95 -0.51 -2.18
N LEU A 54 -13.36 0.21 -1.12
CA LEU A 54 -12.57 0.25 0.12
C LEU A 54 -12.69 -1.02 0.96
N GLY A 55 -13.81 -1.75 0.87
CA GLY A 55 -14.04 -2.99 1.64
C GLY A 55 -13.40 -4.22 1.03
N GLU A 56 -13.24 -4.25 -0.30
CA GLU A 56 -12.72 -5.39 -1.06
C GLU A 56 -11.22 -5.25 -1.39
N ILE A 57 -10.54 -4.18 -0.94
CA ILE A 57 -9.09 -4.06 -1.12
C ILE A 57 -8.38 -5.07 -0.22
N GLU A 58 -7.89 -6.14 -0.86
CA GLU A 58 -6.93 -7.06 -0.29
C GLU A 58 -5.49 -6.58 -0.55
N GLY A 59 -4.58 -6.89 0.36
CA GLY A 59 -3.16 -6.56 0.21
C GLY A 59 -2.27 -7.44 1.07
N THR A 60 -1.02 -7.61 0.65
CA THR A 60 0.02 -8.24 1.46
C THR A 60 0.83 -7.13 2.11
N CYS A 61 1.02 -7.16 3.43
CA CYS A 61 1.73 -6.09 4.14
C CYS A 61 2.53 -6.62 5.32
N ILE A 62 3.54 -5.85 5.74
CA ILE A 62 4.26 -6.07 6.98
C ILE A 62 3.34 -5.61 8.13
N THR A 63 3.04 -6.52 9.04
CA THR A 63 2.14 -6.28 10.19
C THR A 63 2.87 -6.20 11.52
N ARG A 64 4.06 -6.78 11.61
CA ARG A 64 4.92 -6.71 12.80
C ARG A 64 6.37 -6.55 12.40
N ALA A 65 7.10 -5.82 13.23
CA ALA A 65 8.55 -5.72 13.19
C ALA A 65 9.07 -5.87 14.62
N LYS A 66 10.09 -6.70 14.81
CA LYS A 66 10.74 -6.96 16.09
C LYS A 66 12.21 -6.59 15.96
N PHE A 67 12.60 -5.61 16.77
CA PHE A 67 13.96 -5.09 16.86
C PHE A 67 14.68 -5.74 18.04
N GLY A 68 15.94 -6.13 17.86
CA GLY A 68 16.76 -6.67 18.94
C GLY A 68 17.31 -5.56 19.85
N ASN A 69 17.37 -5.83 21.17
CA ASN A 69 18.05 -4.97 22.16
C ASN A 69 17.58 -3.51 22.21
N VAL A 70 16.32 -3.28 21.83
CA VAL A 70 15.67 -1.97 21.86
C VAL A 70 14.82 -1.87 23.13
N PRO A 71 14.96 -0.80 23.95
CA PRO A 71 14.17 -0.64 25.16
C PRO A 71 12.70 -0.30 24.88
N HIS A 72 12.43 0.52 23.87
CA HIS A 72 11.09 0.96 23.46
C HIS A 72 11.08 1.52 22.03
N GLU A 73 9.89 1.65 21.45
CA GLU A 73 9.65 2.07 20.05
C GLU A 73 10.06 3.52 19.73
N TYR A 74 10.20 4.38 20.74
CA TYR A 74 10.66 5.77 20.58
C TYR A 74 12.19 5.92 20.64
N SER A 75 12.93 4.82 20.77
CA SER A 75 14.39 4.90 20.87
C SER A 75 15.03 4.95 19.48
N THR A 76 16.30 5.35 19.46
CA THR A 76 17.18 5.25 18.30
C THR A 76 18.11 4.06 18.48
N ILE A 77 18.62 3.54 17.36
CA ILE A 77 19.59 2.46 17.36
C ILE A 77 20.94 3.07 17.02
N VAL A 78 21.96 2.79 17.85
CA VAL A 78 23.31 3.30 17.63
C VAL A 78 23.81 2.88 16.25
N GLY A 79 24.35 3.84 15.49
CA GLY A 79 24.87 3.60 14.15
C GLY A 79 23.86 3.70 13.01
N ILE A 80 22.57 3.86 13.30
CA ILE A 80 21.51 4.06 12.30
C ILE A 80 21.05 5.52 12.35
N GLU A 81 20.86 6.13 11.18
CA GLU A 81 20.42 7.52 11.05
C GLU A 81 18.97 7.72 11.50
N GLU A 82 18.09 6.80 11.12
CA GLU A 82 16.66 6.84 11.40
C GLU A 82 16.32 6.30 12.80
N SER A 83 15.33 6.90 13.43
CA SER A 83 14.67 6.37 14.61
C SER A 83 13.86 5.11 14.28
N ILE A 84 13.52 4.33 15.31
CA ILE A 84 12.69 3.13 15.12
C ILE A 84 11.32 3.47 14.53
N GLN A 85 10.75 4.62 14.89
CA GLN A 85 9.47 5.08 14.34
C GLN A 85 9.56 5.39 12.86
N GLU A 86 10.63 6.05 12.42
CA GLU A 86 10.90 6.32 11.01
C GLU A 86 11.10 5.02 10.24
N ILE A 87 11.86 4.06 10.79
CA ILE A 87 12.01 2.73 10.19
C ILE A 87 10.66 2.03 10.05
N LEU A 88 9.81 2.06 11.08
CA LEU A 88 8.47 1.48 11.04
C LEU A 88 7.58 2.16 9.98
N LEU A 89 7.68 3.48 9.84
CA LEU A 89 6.96 4.23 8.82
C LEU A 89 7.45 3.87 7.41
N ASN A 90 8.76 3.77 7.23
CA ASN A 90 9.39 3.37 5.97
C ASN A 90 9.01 1.92 5.58
N LEU A 91 8.98 0.99 6.54
CA LEU A 91 8.51 -0.38 6.34
C LEU A 91 7.04 -0.43 5.90
N LYS A 92 6.21 0.48 6.42
CA LYS A 92 4.78 0.57 6.06
C LYS A 92 4.57 1.00 4.60
N GLU A 93 5.52 1.70 4.00
CA GLU A 93 5.44 2.13 2.58
C GLU A 93 5.84 1.03 1.57
N ILE A 94 6.36 -0.11 2.07
CA ILE A 94 6.76 -1.24 1.23
C ILE A 94 5.51 -1.96 0.71
N VAL A 95 5.41 -2.06 -0.61
CA VAL A 95 4.32 -2.76 -1.28
C VAL A 95 4.75 -4.19 -1.59
N LEU A 96 4.07 -5.15 -0.96
CA LEU A 96 4.31 -6.57 -1.14
C LEU A 96 3.17 -7.22 -1.95
N ARG A 97 3.51 -8.30 -2.65
CA ARG A 97 2.57 -9.15 -3.36
C ARG A 97 2.79 -10.60 -2.93
N SER A 98 1.71 -11.30 -2.59
CA SER A 98 1.72 -12.74 -2.31
C SER A 98 0.40 -13.31 -2.75
N ASN A 99 0.40 -14.48 -3.39
CA ASN A 99 -0.84 -15.17 -3.79
C ASN A 99 -1.46 -16.03 -2.68
N LEU A 100 -0.75 -16.20 -1.57
CA LEU A 100 -1.13 -17.12 -0.50
C LEU A 100 -1.50 -16.36 0.77
N TYR A 101 -2.66 -16.67 1.33
CA TYR A 101 -3.10 -16.20 2.65
C TYR A 101 -2.23 -16.76 3.78
N GLY A 102 -2.21 -16.06 4.91
CA GLY A 102 -1.52 -16.48 6.13
C GLY A 102 -0.41 -15.52 6.57
N VAL A 103 0.25 -15.90 7.66
CA VAL A 103 1.38 -15.16 8.24
C VAL A 103 2.68 -15.81 7.77
N ARG A 104 3.66 -15.00 7.38
CA ARG A 104 5.00 -15.45 7.05
C ARG A 104 6.04 -14.58 7.69
N ASP A 105 7.14 -15.20 8.08
CA ASP A 105 8.29 -14.48 8.61
C ASP A 105 9.19 -14.01 7.46
N ALA A 106 9.75 -12.84 7.64
CA ALA A 106 10.81 -12.26 6.81
C ALA A 106 11.82 -11.60 7.74
N SER A 107 12.99 -11.24 7.22
CA SER A 107 13.98 -10.54 8.04
C SER A 107 14.81 -9.57 7.21
N ILE A 108 15.37 -8.58 7.87
CA ILE A 108 16.43 -7.73 7.31
C ILE A 108 17.64 -8.00 8.18
N CYS A 109 18.72 -8.51 7.59
CA CYS A 109 19.98 -8.77 8.29
C CYS A 109 21.11 -8.16 7.47
N VAL A 110 21.63 -7.03 7.91
CA VAL A 110 22.69 -6.30 7.22
C VAL A 110 23.84 -5.99 8.18
N LYS A 111 25.04 -5.89 7.63
CA LYS A 111 26.26 -5.64 8.38
C LYS A 111 27.05 -4.51 7.74
N GLY A 112 27.61 -3.66 8.57
CA GLY A 112 28.49 -2.59 8.12
C GLY A 112 27.74 -1.39 7.52
N PRO A 113 28.44 -0.26 7.31
CA PRO A 113 27.80 0.96 6.81
C PRO A 113 27.22 0.74 5.40
N ARG A 114 25.91 0.94 5.24
CA ARG A 114 25.19 0.77 3.98
C ARG A 114 23.80 1.40 4.03
N TYR A 115 23.32 1.83 2.86
CA TYR A 115 21.92 2.20 2.66
C TYR A 115 21.03 0.96 2.51
N ILE A 116 20.04 0.82 3.37
CA ILE A 116 19.11 -0.32 3.45
C ILE A 116 17.83 0.04 2.70
N THR A 117 17.47 -0.81 1.75
CA THR A 117 16.24 -0.67 0.96
C THR A 117 15.37 -1.91 1.09
N ALA A 118 14.16 -1.86 0.54
CA ALA A 118 13.28 -3.02 0.45
C ALA A 118 13.97 -4.22 -0.21
N GLN A 119 14.90 -4.01 -1.15
CA GLN A 119 15.67 -5.08 -1.76
C GLN A 119 16.46 -5.94 -0.76
N ASP A 120 16.85 -5.38 0.39
CA ASP A 120 17.65 -6.08 1.40
C ASP A 120 16.78 -6.95 2.34
N ILE A 121 15.45 -6.99 2.14
CA ILE A 121 14.55 -7.88 2.87
C ILE A 121 14.70 -9.32 2.35
N ILE A 122 15.01 -10.22 3.28
CA ILE A 122 15.00 -11.66 3.06
C ILE A 122 13.55 -12.14 3.16
N LEU A 123 12.94 -12.35 1.98
CA LEU A 123 11.55 -12.77 1.86
C LEU A 123 11.40 -14.30 1.75
N PRO A 124 10.25 -14.85 2.18
CA PRO A 124 9.88 -16.21 1.82
C PRO A 124 9.54 -16.32 0.32
N PRO A 125 9.68 -17.51 -0.31
CA PRO A 125 9.51 -17.67 -1.76
C PRO A 125 8.15 -17.28 -2.35
N SER A 126 7.11 -17.17 -1.53
CA SER A 126 5.75 -16.84 -1.97
C SER A 126 5.43 -15.34 -1.92
N VAL A 127 6.38 -14.50 -1.48
CA VAL A 127 6.19 -13.05 -1.34
C VAL A 127 7.20 -12.33 -2.22
N GLU A 128 6.71 -11.34 -2.96
CA GLU A 128 7.50 -10.50 -3.85
C GLU A 128 7.37 -9.04 -3.42
N ILE A 129 8.43 -8.26 -3.61
CA ILE A 129 8.41 -6.80 -3.46
C ILE A 129 8.10 -6.17 -4.81
N VAL A 130 7.09 -5.30 -4.84
CA VAL A 130 6.71 -4.57 -6.07
C VAL A 130 7.70 -3.45 -6.39
N ASP A 131 8.17 -2.75 -5.36
CA ASP A 131 9.15 -1.68 -5.50
C ASP A 131 10.35 -1.88 -4.56
N THR A 132 11.45 -2.38 -5.12
CA THR A 132 12.67 -2.70 -4.38
C THR A 132 13.45 -1.47 -3.93
N THR A 133 13.15 -0.29 -4.47
CA THR A 133 13.90 0.95 -4.18
C THR A 133 13.39 1.70 -2.96
N GLN A 134 12.33 1.22 -2.30
CA GLN A 134 11.81 1.87 -1.09
C GLN A 134 12.89 1.90 0.00
N PRO A 135 13.28 3.08 0.50
CA PRO A 135 14.26 3.18 1.58
C PRO A 135 13.69 2.67 2.90
N ILE A 136 14.57 2.12 3.74
CA ILE A 136 14.23 1.64 5.09
C ILE A 136 15.03 2.40 6.14
N ALA A 137 16.36 2.36 6.01
CA ALA A 137 17.28 3.00 6.94
C ALA A 137 18.67 3.19 6.31
N ASN A 138 19.47 4.07 6.88
CA ASN A 138 20.86 4.29 6.54
C ASN A 138 21.76 3.92 7.71
N LEU A 139 22.52 2.83 7.53
CA LEU A 139 23.47 2.36 8.50
C LEU A 139 24.83 3.06 8.29
N ARG A 140 25.27 3.85 9.26
CA ARG A 140 26.47 4.69 9.18
C ARG A 140 27.69 4.11 9.89
N GLU A 141 27.47 3.26 10.88
CA GLU A 141 28.53 2.63 11.68
C GLU A 141 28.65 1.13 11.38
N PRO A 142 29.81 0.51 11.66
CA PRO A 142 30.01 -0.92 11.46
C PRO A 142 29.34 -1.76 12.56
N VAL A 143 28.01 -1.69 12.62
CA VAL A 143 27.18 -2.50 13.52
C VAL A 143 26.40 -3.55 12.74
N ASP A 144 26.02 -4.62 13.42
CA ASP A 144 25.13 -5.64 12.89
C ASP A 144 23.68 -5.20 13.16
N PHE A 145 22.90 -5.03 12.10
CA PHE A 145 21.49 -4.64 12.21
C PHE A 145 20.57 -5.75 11.71
N CYS A 146 19.72 -6.23 12.61
CA CYS A 146 18.76 -7.30 12.34
C CYS A 146 17.35 -6.91 12.80
N ILE A 147 16.37 -7.05 11.91
CA ILE A 147 14.94 -6.93 12.23
C ILE A 147 14.23 -8.21 11.80
N GLU A 148 13.43 -8.79 12.69
CA GLU A 148 12.48 -9.85 12.35
C GLU A 148 11.14 -9.21 11.95
N LEU A 149 10.57 -9.62 10.82
CA LEU A 149 9.34 -9.07 10.25
C LEU A 149 8.28 -10.16 10.13
N GLN A 150 7.01 -9.80 10.32
CA GLN A 150 5.88 -10.67 9.97
C GLN A 150 5.01 -10.04 8.90
N ILE A 151 4.85 -10.77 7.81
CA ILE A 151 4.05 -10.41 6.65
C ILE A 151 2.73 -11.15 6.72
N LYS A 152 1.62 -10.45 6.47
CA LYS A 152 0.29 -11.03 6.41
C LYS A 152 -0.41 -10.62 5.11
N ARG A 153 -1.20 -11.53 4.56
CA ARG A 153 -2.26 -11.24 3.60
C ARG A 153 -3.60 -11.52 4.25
#